data_AF-A0A920RHC9-F1
#
_entry.id   AF-A0A920RHC9-F1
#
_cell.length_a   1.000
_cell.length_b   1.000
_cell.length_c   1.000
_cell.angle_alpha   90.00
_cell.angle_beta   90.00
_cell.angle_gamma   90.00
#
_symmetry.space_group_name_H-M   'P 1'
#
loop_
_entity.id
_entity.type
_entity.pdbx_description
1 polymer ?
#
loop_
_entity_poly.entity_id
_entity_poly.type
_entity_poly.pdbx_seq_one_letter_code
_entity_poly.pdbx_strand_id
1 'polypeptide(L)'
;MGSIQKIFQRAVSDEYAGRTFFVFLTLHALMWSLVPGLTRHELDSDSMMHFAWGQEWQWSYSLHPPLVPWVVAGFLKIFGINNLSYVVLAQVNIALALTAIWFLARQFVSAR
;
A
#
# COMPACT_ATOMS: atom_id res chain seq x y z
N MET A 1 -35.19 -13.22 -18.13
CA MET A 1 -34.10 -14.02 -17.54
C MET A 1 -32.69 -13.70 -18.09
N GLY A 2 -32.51 -13.46 -19.40
CA GLY A 2 -31.15 -13.38 -19.99
C GLY A 2 -30.31 -12.12 -19.74
N SER A 3 -30.91 -11.00 -19.31
CA SER A 3 -30.16 -9.73 -19.11
C SER A 3 -29.36 -9.72 -17.80
N ILE A 4 -29.96 -10.21 -16.70
CA ILE A 4 -29.33 -10.26 -15.37
C ILE A 4 -28.18 -11.28 -15.36
N GLN A 5 -28.35 -12.45 -15.98
CA GLN A 5 -27.27 -13.43 -16.11
C GLN A 5 -26.08 -12.89 -16.92
N LYS A 6 -26.32 -12.11 -17.99
CA LYS A 6 -25.24 -11.46 -18.76
C LYS A 6 -24.49 -10.40 -17.95
N ILE A 7 -25.20 -9.63 -17.12
CA ILE A 7 -24.58 -8.66 -16.20
C ILE A 7 -23.73 -9.39 -15.16
N PHE A 8 -24.25 -10.48 -14.59
CA PHE A 8 -23.53 -11.28 -13.61
C PHE A 8 -22.30 -11.96 -14.21
N GLN A 9 -22.40 -12.54 -15.41
CA GLN A 9 -21.26 -13.14 -16.11
C GLN A 9 -20.21 -12.11 -16.52
N ARG A 10 -20.60 -10.90 -16.92
CA ARG A 10 -19.65 -9.80 -17.12
C ARG A 10 -18.97 -9.40 -15.82
N ALA A 11 -19.72 -9.21 -14.74
CA ALA A 11 -19.18 -8.84 -13.43
C ALA A 11 -18.16 -9.87 -12.90
N VAL A 12 -18.36 -11.15 -13.22
CA VAL A 12 -17.49 -12.26 -12.79
C VAL A 12 -16.30 -12.49 -13.73
N SER A 13 -16.26 -11.89 -14.92
CA SER A 13 -15.11 -12.11 -15.80
C SER A 13 -13.83 -11.44 -15.26
N ASP A 14 -12.69 -12.07 -15.51
CA ASP A 14 -11.35 -11.64 -15.05
C ASP A 14 -11.02 -10.19 -15.38
N GLU A 15 -11.49 -9.67 -16.52
CA GLU A 15 -11.25 -8.29 -16.94
C GLU A 15 -11.97 -7.28 -16.03
N TYR A 16 -13.27 -7.47 -15.79
CA TYR A 16 -14.04 -6.57 -14.92
C TYR A 16 -13.60 -6.69 -13.46
N ALA A 17 -13.21 -7.89 -13.03
CA ALA A 17 -12.66 -8.11 -11.69
C ALA A 17 -11.33 -7.36 -11.50
N GLY A 18 -10.42 -7.47 -12.48
CA GLY A 18 -9.16 -6.71 -12.48
C GLY A 18 -9.37 -5.20 -12.49
N ARG A 19 -10.26 -4.69 -13.35
CA ARG A 19 -10.59 -3.26 -13.40
C ARG A 19 -11.15 -2.76 -12.07
N THR A 20 -12.07 -3.51 -11.46
CA THR A 20 -12.67 -3.17 -10.17
C THR A 20 -11.60 -3.14 -9.07
N PHE A 21 -10.70 -4.13 -9.06
CA PHE A 21 -9.58 -4.18 -8.13
C PHE A 21 -8.67 -2.95 -8.25
N PHE A 22 -8.24 -2.58 -9.45
CA PHE A 22 -7.34 -1.42 -9.62
C PHE A 22 -8.03 -0.07 -9.33
N VAL A 23 -9.33 0.06 -9.60
CA VAL A 23 -10.11 1.24 -9.16
C VAL A 23 -10.16 1.31 -7.64
N PHE A 24 -10.48 0.19 -6.98
CA PHE A 24 -10.45 0.10 -5.52
C PHE A 24 -9.07 0.47 -4.96
N LEU A 25 -8.00 -0.11 -5.49
CA LEU A 25 -6.63 0.11 -5.04
C LEU A 25 -6.23 1.59 -5.16
N THR A 26 -6.57 2.21 -6.29
CA THR A 26 -6.28 3.62 -6.55
C THR A 26 -7.03 4.53 -5.59
N LEU A 27 -8.35 4.31 -5.43
CA LEU A 27 -9.16 5.10 -4.50
C LEU A 27 -8.71 4.92 -3.05
N HIS A 28 -8.38 3.69 -2.66
CA HIS A 28 -7.83 3.38 -1.34
C HIS A 28 -6.53 4.13 -1.09
N ALA A 29 -5.55 3.99 -1.97
CA ALA A 29 -4.25 4.64 -1.84
C ALA A 29 -4.37 6.18 -1.82
N LEU A 30 -5.22 6.76 -2.67
CA LEU A 30 -5.45 8.21 -2.68
C LEU A 30 -6.12 8.69 -1.40
N MET A 31 -7.21 8.04 -0.97
CA MET A 31 -7.94 8.41 0.23
C MET A 31 -7.05 8.31 1.47
N TRP A 32 -6.32 7.20 1.62
CA TRP A 32 -5.42 6.96 2.75
C TRP A 32 -4.06 7.64 2.62
N SER A 33 -3.75 8.30 1.51
CA SER A 33 -2.63 9.24 1.43
C SER A 33 -3.09 10.65 1.81
N LEU A 34 -4.17 11.12 1.19
CA LEU A 34 -4.61 12.51 1.29
C LEU A 34 -5.25 12.81 2.65
N VAL A 35 -6.17 11.96 3.12
CA VAL A 35 -6.88 12.22 4.39
C VAL A 35 -5.89 12.30 5.55
N PRO A 36 -5.11 11.26 5.88
CA PRO A 36 -4.15 11.34 6.99
C PRO A 36 -2.97 12.27 6.68
N GLY A 37 -2.51 12.39 5.42
CA GLY A 37 -1.42 13.29 5.05
C GLY A 37 -1.76 14.77 5.23
N LEU A 38 -3.04 15.15 5.11
CA LEU A 38 -3.51 16.53 5.30
C LEU A 38 -4.03 16.80 6.71
N THR A 39 -4.47 15.77 7.44
CA THR A 39 -5.10 15.94 8.77
C THR A 39 -4.17 15.63 9.94
N ARG A 40 -3.14 14.80 9.76
CA ARG A 40 -2.20 14.45 10.84
C ARG A 40 -1.07 15.46 10.89
N HIS A 41 -0.90 16.08 12.06
CA HIS A 41 0.21 16.99 12.34
C HIS A 41 1.50 16.25 12.68
N GLU A 42 1.40 15.06 13.25
CA GLU A 42 2.54 14.26 13.69
C GLU A 42 2.38 12.78 13.31
N LEU A 43 3.52 12.11 13.19
CA LEU A 43 3.60 10.66 13.01
C LEU A 43 3.27 9.97 14.33
N ASP A 44 2.73 8.75 14.25
CA ASP A 44 2.63 7.89 15.43
C ASP A 44 4.02 7.50 15.97
N SER A 45 4.07 7.02 17.21
CA SER A 45 5.32 6.69 17.91
C SER A 45 6.19 5.69 17.16
N ASP A 46 5.57 4.69 16.53
CA ASP A 46 6.30 3.61 15.86
C ASP A 46 6.87 4.11 14.53
N SER A 47 6.10 4.93 13.81
CA SER A 47 6.58 5.62 12.61
C SER A 47 7.73 6.59 12.90
N MET A 48 7.66 7.34 14.01
CA MET A 48 8.76 8.21 14.44
C MET A 48 10.03 7.41 14.78
N MET A 49 9.86 6.23 15.40
CA MET A 49 10.98 5.35 15.75
C MET A 49 11.70 4.82 14.50
N HIS A 50 10.95 4.33 13.50
CA HIS A 50 11.53 3.90 12.22
C HIS A 50 12.18 5.06 11.46
N PHE A 51 11.59 6.25 11.51
CA PHE A 51 12.20 7.45 10.94
C PHE A 51 13.55 7.77 11.59
N ALA A 52 13.60 7.80 12.93
CA ALA A 52 14.81 8.11 13.69
C ALA A 52 15.92 7.09 13.43
N TRP A 53 15.61 5.80 13.57
CA TRP A 53 16.54 4.71 13.26
C TRP A 53 17.05 4.78 11.82
N GLY A 54 16.19 5.13 10.86
CA GLY A 54 16.57 5.20 9.45
C GLY A 54 17.70 6.19 9.19
N GLN A 55 17.85 7.23 10.02
CA GLN A 55 18.91 8.22 9.86
C GLN A 55 20.29 7.67 10.23
N GLU A 56 20.36 6.58 10.98
CA GLU A 56 21.61 6.00 11.47
C GLU A 56 22.24 4.99 10.50
N TRP A 57 21.48 4.47 9.52
CA TRP A 57 21.92 3.47 8.53
C TRP A 57 22.66 2.26 9.15
N GLN A 58 22.17 1.77 10.28
CA GLN A 58 22.75 0.63 10.99
C GLN A 58 22.26 -0.70 10.43
N TRP A 59 23.06 -1.75 10.61
CA TRP A 59 22.72 -3.13 10.22
C TRP A 59 21.80 -3.84 11.23
N SER A 60 21.59 -3.25 12.41
CA SER A 60 20.67 -3.74 13.43
C SER A 60 20.19 -2.57 14.27
N TYR A 61 18.90 -2.55 14.59
CA TYR A 61 18.30 -1.59 15.51
C TYR A 61 17.78 -2.32 16.74
N SER A 62 17.33 -1.56 17.74
CA SER A 62 16.74 -2.14 18.95
C SER A 62 15.48 -2.94 18.58
N LEU A 63 15.63 -4.25 18.46
CA LEU A 63 14.59 -5.25 18.15
C LEU A 63 14.06 -5.27 16.70
N HIS A 64 14.67 -4.53 15.76
CA HIS A 64 14.20 -4.50 14.36
C HIS A 64 15.33 -4.74 13.34
N PRO A 65 15.07 -5.56 12.30
CA PRO A 65 15.94 -5.66 11.13
C PRO A 65 16.07 -4.31 10.39
N PRO A 66 17.19 -4.09 9.68
CA PRO A 66 17.52 -2.78 9.14
C PRO A 66 16.67 -2.34 7.94
N LEU A 67 16.02 -3.28 7.27
CA LEU A 67 15.33 -3.03 6.01
C LEU A 67 14.24 -1.95 6.13
N VAL A 68 13.41 -2.00 7.18
CA VAL A 68 12.30 -1.05 7.35
C VAL A 68 12.82 0.38 7.55
N PRO A 69 13.71 0.66 8.52
CA PRO A 69 14.31 1.98 8.67
C PRO A 69 15.06 2.48 7.43
N TRP A 70 15.76 1.61 6.70
CA TRP A 70 16.49 1.98 5.48
C TRP A 70 15.56 2.39 4.34
N VAL A 71 14.46 1.66 4.13
CA VAL A 71 13.46 2.00 3.12
C VAL A 71 12.82 3.36 3.46
N VAL A 72 12.48 3.58 4.73
CA VAL A 72 11.96 4.88 5.21
C VAL A 72 12.95 6.01 4.92
N ALA A 73 14.20 5.88 5.38
CA ALA A 73 15.20 6.93 5.18
C ALA A 73 15.54 7.16 3.70
N GLY A 74 15.70 6.09 2.92
CA GLY A 74 15.96 6.19 1.49
C GLY A 74 14.84 6.88 0.73
N PHE A 75 13.59 6.54 1.02
CA PHE A 75 12.43 7.15 0.38
C PHE A 75 12.30 8.63 0.76
N LEU A 76 12.36 8.96 2.05
CA LEU A 76 12.24 10.35 2.50
C LEU A 76 13.40 11.23 2.04
N LYS A 77 14.59 10.65 1.81
CA LYS A 77 15.71 11.37 1.20
C LYS A 77 15.42 11.82 -0.24
N ILE A 78 14.61 11.06 -0.98
CA ILE A 78 14.23 11.35 -2.37
C ILE A 78 13.01 12.28 -2.42
N PHE A 79 11.98 12.01 -1.62
CA PHE A 79 10.68 12.69 -1.67
C PHE A 79 10.49 13.78 -0.60
N GLY A 80 11.51 14.02 0.24
CA GLY A 80 11.48 15.00 1.31
C GLY A 80 10.90 14.46 2.63
N ILE A 81 11.37 15.01 3.74
CA ILE A 81 10.94 14.65 5.09
C ILE A 81 9.68 15.45 5.43
N ASN A 82 8.51 14.84 5.27
CA ASN A 82 7.22 15.38 5.69
C ASN A 82 6.20 14.24 5.87
N ASN A 83 5.09 14.53 6.56
CA ASN A 83 4.06 13.52 6.86
C ASN A 83 3.44 12.90 5.62
N LEU A 84 3.20 13.70 4.57
CA LEU A 84 2.63 13.21 3.32
C LEU A 84 3.56 12.18 2.65
N SER A 85 4.85 12.47 2.54
CA SER A 85 5.85 11.55 2.00
C SER A 85 5.89 10.22 2.78
N TYR A 86 5.81 10.28 4.11
CA TYR A 86 5.79 9.09 4.95
C TYR A 86 4.52 8.25 4.73
N VAL A 87 3.35 8.90 4.72
CA VAL A 87 2.06 8.22 4.49
C VAL A 87 2.02 7.62 3.09
N VAL A 88 2.50 8.33 2.06
CA VAL A 88 2.58 7.82 0.68
C VAL A 88 3.44 6.56 0.62
N LEU A 89 4.60 6.53 1.31
CA LEU A 89 5.41 5.32 1.40
C LEU A 89 4.63 4.14 2.00
N ALA A 90 3.89 4.38 3.08
CA ALA A 90 3.05 3.34 3.68
C ALA A 90 1.98 2.85 2.70
N GLN A 91 1.30 3.77 1.99
CA GLN A 91 0.29 3.41 0.99
C GLN A 91 0.84 2.65 -0.21
N VAL A 92 2.06 2.97 -0.66
CA VAL A 92 2.74 2.20 -1.72
C VAL A 92 2.99 0.76 -1.27
N ASN A 93 3.45 0.54 -0.03
CA ASN A 93 3.67 -0.80 0.50
C ASN A 93 2.36 -1.59 0.64
N ILE A 94 1.28 -0.94 1.12
CA ILE A 94 -0.06 -1.55 1.20
C ILE A 94 -0.55 -1.91 -0.21
N ALA A 95 -0.39 -1.01 -1.17
CA ALA A 95 -0.84 -1.25 -2.54
C ALA A 95 -0.08 -2.41 -3.20
N LEU A 96 1.23 -2.51 -2.95
CA LEU A 96 2.06 -3.63 -3.39
C LEU A 96 1.59 -4.95 -2.76
N ALA A 97 1.35 -4.97 -1.45
CA ALA A 97 0.87 -6.15 -0.74
C ALA A 97 -0.49 -6.62 -1.26
N LEU A 98 -1.45 -5.71 -1.42
CA LEU A 98 -2.78 -6.01 -1.98
C LEU A 98 -2.68 -6.53 -3.42
N THR A 99 -1.77 -6.00 -4.22
CA THR A 99 -1.54 -6.47 -5.60
C THR A 99 -0.95 -7.88 -5.62
N ALA A 100 0.00 -8.19 -4.73
CA ALA A 100 0.54 -9.54 -4.58
C ALA A 100 -0.54 -10.54 -4.12
N ILE A 101 -1.38 -10.14 -3.15
CA ILE A 101 -2.52 -10.93 -2.69
C ILE A 101 -3.51 -11.17 -3.83
N TRP A 102 -3.80 -10.16 -4.65
CA TRP A 102 -4.67 -10.29 -5.82
C TRP A 102 -4.14 -11.32 -6.82
N PHE A 103 -2.84 -11.26 -7.15
CA PHE A 103 -2.24 -12.25 -8.04
C PHE A 103 -2.26 -13.66 -7.45
N LEU A 104 -1.98 -13.79 -6.15
CA LEU A 104 -2.04 -15.06 -5.46
C LEU A 104 -3.46 -15.63 -5.45
N ALA A 105 -4.46 -14.81 -5.13
CA ALA A 105 -5.86 -15.20 -5.12
C ALA A 105 -6.32 -15.67 -6.50
N ARG A 106 -5.90 -15.00 -7.58
CA ARG A 106 -6.19 -15.46 -8.94
C ARG A 106 -5.61 -16.84 -9.24
N GLN A 107 -4.42 -17.17 -8.74
CA GLN A 107 -3.85 -18.51 -8.93
C GLN A 107 -4.67 -19.60 -8.23
N PHE A 108 -5.28 -19.31 -7.08
CA PHE A 108 -6.11 -20.31 -6.37
C PHE A 108 -7.55 -20.36 -6.86
N VAL A 109 -8.14 -19.22 -7.23
CA VAL A 109 -9.55 -19.11 -7.62
C VAL A 109 -9.75 -19.41 -9.12
N SER A 110 -8.79 -19.04 -9.98
CA SER A 110 -8.83 -19.35 -11.42
C SER A 110 -8.37 -20.78 -11.76
N ALA A 111 -7.76 -21.51 -10.83
CA ALA A 111 -7.30 -22.89 -11.04
C ALA A 111 -8.43 -23.95 -10.92
N ARG A 112 -9.70 -23.54 -11.09
CA ARG A 112 -10.86 -24.43 -11.16
C ARG A 112 -11.57 -24.29 -12.49
#